data_AF-A0A3M1B1P6-F1
#
_entry.id   AF-A0A3M1B1P6-F1
#
_cell.length_a   1.000
_cell.length_b   1.000
_cell.length_c   1.000
_cell.angle_alpha   90.00
_cell.angle_beta   90.00
_cell.angle_gamma   90.00
#
_symmetry.space_group_name_H-M   'P 1'
#
loop_
_entity.id
_entity.type
_entity.pdbx_description
1 polymer ?
#
loop_
_entity_poly.entity_id
_entity_poly.type
_entity_poly.pdbx_seq_one_letter_code
_entity_poly.pdbx_strand_id
1 'polypeptide(L)' 'MNTLSYKTESAKKETVERKWYVVDAEGQTAGRLFSRIAHVLRGKHKPSFTPHVDTGDYVIVINADKIRFTGNKL' A
#
# COMPACT_ATOMS: atom_id res chain seq x y z
N MET A 1 -38.16 -6.47 2.17
CA MET A 1 -37.87 -5.03 1.92
C MET A 1 -36.50 -4.70 2.49
N ASN A 2 -35.73 -3.85 1.81
CA ASN A 2 -34.46 -3.37 2.32
C ASN A 2 -34.74 -2.32 3.41
N THR A 3 -34.63 -2.69 4.68
CA THR A 3 -35.08 -1.87 5.82
C THR A 3 -34.02 -0.91 6.36
N LEU A 4 -32.77 -1.02 5.88
CA LEU A 4 -31.66 -0.18 6.32
C LEU A 4 -31.57 1.10 5.50
N SER A 5 -31.77 2.26 6.14
CA SER A 5 -31.71 3.60 5.53
C SER A 5 -30.28 4.13 5.34
N TYR A 6 -29.31 3.64 6.13
CA TYR A 6 -27.89 4.05 6.02
C TYR A 6 -26.98 2.81 5.93
N LYS A 7 -26.05 2.86 4.97
CA LYS A 7 -25.14 1.75 4.67
C LYS A 7 -23.74 2.26 4.41
N THR A 8 -22.76 1.46 4.81
CA THR A 8 -21.37 1.69 4.46
C THR A 8 -21.15 1.28 3.00
N GLU A 9 -20.87 2.26 2.15
CA GLU A 9 -20.49 2.00 0.77
C GLU A 9 -19.10 1.37 0.72
N SER A 10 -19.00 0.23 0.03
CA SER A 10 -17.73 -0.42 -0.25
C SER A 10 -17.20 0.05 -1.61
N ALA A 11 -15.89 0.21 -1.73
CA ALA A 11 -15.27 0.59 -2.99
C ALA A 11 -15.53 -0.49 -4.05
N LYS A 12 -15.82 -0.07 -5.28
CA LYS A 12 -15.96 -0.95 -6.45
C LYS A 12 -14.69 -0.86 -7.29
N LYS A 13 -14.37 -1.90 -8.06
CA LYS A 13 -13.14 -1.94 -8.87
C LYS A 13 -13.05 -0.76 -9.84
N GLU A 14 -14.17 -0.33 -10.39
CA GLU A 14 -14.27 0.77 -11.36
C GLU A 14 -14.04 2.14 -10.71
N THR A 15 -14.25 2.26 -9.40
CA THR A 15 -14.08 3.50 -8.64
C THR A 15 -12.70 3.64 -8.00
N VAL A 16 -11.84 2.63 -8.13
CA VAL A 16 -10.51 2.65 -7.52
C VAL A 16 -9.57 3.52 -8.36
N GLU A 17 -9.25 4.70 -7.84
CA GLU A 17 -8.16 5.51 -8.36
C GLU A 17 -6.81 5.02 -7.81
N ARG A 18 -5.89 4.71 -8.71
CA ARG A 18 -4.53 4.25 -8.39
C ARG A 18 -3.52 5.33 -8.75
N LYS A 19 -2.60 5.57 -7.82
CA LYS A 19 -1.47 6.47 -7.99
C LYS A 19 -0.18 5.68 -8.15
N TRP A 20 0.81 6.31 -8.75
CA TRP A 20 2.16 5.80 -8.84
C TRP A 20 3.03 6.49 -7.79
N TYR A 21 3.72 5.68 -6.99
CA TYR A 21 4.72 6.15 -6.05
C TYR A 21 6.09 5.66 -6.49
N VAL A 22 7.08 6.55 -6.41
CA VAL A 22 8.49 6.21 -6.57
C VAL A 22 9.15 6.32 -5.20
N VAL A 23 9.83 5.26 -4.77
CA VAL A 23 10.45 5.16 -3.46
C VAL A 23 11.95 4.91 -3.63
N ASP A 24 12.76 5.81 -3.08
CA ASP A 24 14.21 5.62 -3.00
C ASP A 24 14.57 4.77 -1.78
N ALA A 25 15.24 3.65 -2.02
CA ALA A 25 15.68 2.72 -0.98
C ALA A 25 17.07 3.02 -0.42
N GLU A 26 17.80 4.00 -0.97
CA GLU A 26 19.15 4.34 -0.53
C GLU A 26 19.20 4.75 0.95
N GLY A 27 20.05 4.07 1.73
CA GLY A 27 20.21 4.34 3.16
C GLY A 27 19.03 3.92 4.05
N GLN A 28 17.95 3.39 3.49
CA GLN A 28 16.79 2.92 4.25
C GLN A 28 17.04 1.54 4.86
N THR A 29 16.42 1.28 6.01
CA THR A 29 16.42 -0.07 6.61
C THR A 29 15.35 -0.94 5.97
N ALA A 30 15.76 -2.08 5.41
CA ALA A 30 14.90 -2.95 4.60
C ALA A 30 13.53 -3.28 5.23
N GLY A 31 13.52 -3.82 6.46
CA GLY A 31 12.28 -4.21 7.11
C GLY A 31 11.29 -3.06 7.30
N ARG A 32 11.78 -1.88 7.71
CA ARG A 32 10.93 -0.70 7.93
C ARG A 32 10.37 -0.15 6.62
N LEU A 33 11.20 -0.14 5.56
CA LEU A 33 10.78 0.28 4.23
C LEU A 33 9.70 -0.64 3.67
N PHE A 34 9.92 -1.97 3.75
CA PHE A 34 9.00 -2.96 3.21
C PHE A 34 7.63 -2.93 3.91
N SER A 35 7.58 -2.76 5.23
CA SER A 35 6.30 -2.63 5.94
C SER A 35 5.48 -1.42 5.45
N ARG A 36 6.14 -0.29 5.17
CA ARG A 36 5.47 0.91 4.65
C ARG A 36 5.00 0.70 3.21
N ILE A 37 5.84 0.12 2.35
CA ILE A 37 5.48 -0.20 0.96
C ILE A 37 4.28 -1.15 0.93
N ALA A 38 4.28 -2.21 1.74
CA ALA A 38 3.17 -3.16 1.83
C ALA A 38 1.85 -2.48 2.25
N HIS A 39 1.91 -1.46 3.12
CA HIS A 39 0.73 -0.69 3.51
C HIS A 39 0.15 0.13 2.34
N VAL A 40 1.02 0.65 1.47
CA VAL A 40 0.62 1.39 0.26
C VAL A 40 0.09 0.45 -0.82
N LEU A 41 0.82 -0.64 -1.10
CA LEU A 41 0.40 -1.67 -2.06
C LEU A 41 -0.94 -2.30 -1.68
N ARG A 42 -1.25 -2.42 -0.38
CA ARG A 42 -2.55 -2.92 0.08
C ARG A 42 -3.67 -1.87 0.00
N GLY A 43 -3.34 -0.58 -0.12
CA GLY A 43 -4.32 0.51 -0.11
C GLY A 43 -4.84 0.89 1.28
N LYS A 44 -4.29 0.31 2.36
CA LYS A 44 -4.72 0.57 3.75
C LYS A 44 -4.54 2.01 4.22
N HIS A 45 -3.72 2.79 3.52
CA HIS A 45 -3.55 4.21 3.78
C HIS A 45 -4.70 5.07 3.25
N LYS A 46 -5.58 4.52 2.41
CA LYS A 46 -6.75 5.21 1.88
C LYS A 46 -7.96 5.00 2.79
N PRO A 47 -8.80 6.03 3.01
CA PRO A 47 -10.04 5.88 3.78
C PRO A 47 -11.09 5.03 3.05
N SER A 48 -10.96 4.84 1.74
CA SER A 48 -11.80 3.98 0.91
C SER A 48 -11.39 2.50 0.92
N PHE A 49 -10.50 2.10 1.84
CA PHE A 49 -10.02 0.73 1.94
C PHE A 49 -11.17 -0.27 2.12
N THR A 50 -11.27 -1.19 1.17
CA THR A 50 -12.27 -2.27 1.17
C THR A 50 -11.51 -3.60 1.12
N PRO A 51 -11.62 -4.48 2.14
CA PRO A 51 -10.73 -5.64 2.28
C PRO A 51 -10.73 -6.64 1.13
N HIS A 52 -11.85 -6.77 0.43
CA HIS A 52 -12.05 -7.72 -0.66
C HIS A 52 -11.77 -7.12 -2.05
N VAL A 53 -11.46 -5.83 -2.12
CA VAL A 53 -11.14 -5.12 -3.37
C VAL A 53 -9.71 -4.61 -3.31
N ASP A 54 -8.96 -4.84 -4.38
CA ASP A 54 -7.63 -4.25 -4.51
C ASP A 54 -7.75 -2.73 -4.75
N THR A 55 -7.51 -1.98 -3.68
CA THR A 55 -7.56 -0.51 -3.63
C THR A 55 -6.16 0.11 -3.60
N GLY A 56 -5.13 -0.72 -3.76
CA GLY A 56 -3.72 -0.36 -3.63
C GLY A 56 -3.18 0.52 -4.74
N ASP A 57 -2.09 1.20 -4.42
CA ASP A 57 -1.32 2.00 -5.37
C ASP A 57 -0.10 1.25 -5.87
N TYR A 58 0.43 1.70 -7.00
CA TYR A 58 1.65 1.15 -7.57
C TYR A 58 2.88 1.78 -6.94
N VAL A 59 3.89 0.97 -6.68
CA VAL A 59 5.15 1.41 -6.06
C VAL A 59 6.32 0.92 -6.92
N ILE A 60 7.15 1.86 -7.36
CA ILE A 60 8.43 1.60 -8.01
C ILE A 60 9.52 1.91 -6.99
N VAL A 61 10.39 0.94 -6.73
CA VAL A 61 11.53 1.12 -5.83
C VAL A 61 12.80 1.31 -6.66
N ILE A 62 13.55 2.36 -6.35
CA ILE A 62 14.86 2.67 -6.97
C ILE A 62 15.98 2.52 -5.93
N ASN A 63 17.22 2.33 -6.39
CA ASN A 63 18.40 2.13 -5.53
C ASN A 63 18.26 0.99 -4.51
N ALA A 64 17.56 -0.09 -4.88
CA ALA A 64 17.31 -1.23 -4.00
C ALA A 64 18.60 -1.97 -3.60
N ASP A 65 19.65 -1.86 -4.40
CA ASP A 65 20.99 -2.38 -4.14
C ASP A 65 21.69 -1.68 -2.95
N LYS A 66 21.31 -0.43 -2.66
CA LYS A 66 21.89 0.37 -1.57
C LYS A 66 21.10 0.29 -0.26
N ILE A 67 20.17 -0.65 -0.16
CA ILE A 67 19.34 -0.82 1.04
C ILE A 67 20.16 -1.42 2.19
N ARG A 68 19.87 -0.99 3.42
CA ARG A 68 20.59 -1.45 4.61
C ARG A 68 19.85 -2.58 5.31
N PHE A 69 20.53 -3.71 5.46
CA PHE A 69 20.16 -4.76 6.40
C PHE A 69 20.94 -4.57 7.70
N THR A 70 20.23 -4.62 8.82
CA THR A 70 20.85 -4.49 10.16
C THR A 70 21.04 -5.87 10.78
N GLY A 71 22.16 -6.06 11.48
CA GLY A 71 22.55 -7.33 12.11
C GLY A 71 23.23 -8.30 11.12
N ASN A 72 23.36 -9.56 11.52
CA ASN A 72 23.97 -10.61 10.70
C ASN A 72 22.93 -11.18 9.70
N LYS A 73 22.47 -10.33 8.78
CA LYS A 73 21.36 -10.62 7.84
C LYS A 73 21.76 -10.46 6.37
N LEU A 74 23.05 -10.59 6.10
CA LEU A 74 23.62 -10.75 4.77
C LEU A 74 24.13 -12.18 4.63
#